data_AF-A0A1T0B9X2-F1
#
_entry.id   AF-A0A1T0B9X2-F1
#
_cell.length_a   1.000
_cell.length_b   1.000
_cell.length_c   1.000
_cell.angle_alpha   90.00
_cell.angle_beta   90.00
_cell.angle_gamma   90.00
#
_symmetry.space_group_name_H-M   'P 1'
#
loop_
_entity.id
_entity.type
_entity.pdbx_description
1 polymer ?
#
loop_
_entity_poly.entity_id
_entity_poly.type
_entity_poly.pdbx_seq_one_letter_code
_entity_poly.pdbx_strand_id
1 'polypeptide(L)'
;MHLRNFSLILGEDGNISLAPVYDFVSVAPYSAEFHSGLLALPLLEKEEGEATLAAGFDTQYGCYLGMDFIEFGQNIGMSEKLCQKLLRDLPKSAEKITNIYQHSFMPEEHKQQVLQCYQQRLKYLQIFDEPKL
;
A
#
# COMPACT_ATOMS: atom_id res chain seq x y z
N MET A 1 -2.53 9.08 -2.83
CA MET A 1 -1.12 9.27 -3.21
C MET A 1 -1.00 9.24 -4.73
N HIS A 2 -1.19 10.38 -5.38
CA HIS A 2 -0.97 10.56 -6.82
C HIS A 2 0.44 11.10 -7.09
N LEU A 3 0.87 11.24 -8.35
CA LEU A 3 2.23 11.66 -8.72
C LEU A 3 2.69 12.97 -8.06
N ARG A 4 1.78 13.94 -7.83
CA ARG A 4 2.08 15.19 -7.12
C ARG A 4 2.35 15.05 -5.61
N ASN A 5 2.23 13.84 -5.05
CA ASN A 5 2.63 13.54 -3.67
C ASN A 5 4.08 13.04 -3.57
N PHE A 6 4.81 13.00 -4.70
CA PHE A 6 6.23 12.71 -4.75
C PHE A 6 6.98 13.97 -5.15
N SER A 7 8.03 14.30 -4.40
CA SER A 7 8.91 15.43 -4.70
C SER A 7 10.37 15.02 -4.68
N LEU A 8 11.18 15.77 -5.40
CA LEU A 8 12.63 15.65 -5.41
C LEU A 8 13.24 16.88 -4.73
N ILE A 9 14.28 16.65 -3.94
CA ILE A 9 15.13 17.69 -3.34
C ILE A 9 16.40 17.76 -4.17
N LEU A 10 16.69 18.96 -4.69
CA LEU A 10 17.96 19.28 -5.33
C LEU A 10 18.90 19.91 -4.30
N GLY A 11 19.96 19.19 -3.95
CA GLY A 11 21.01 19.68 -3.06
C GLY A 11 21.88 20.76 -3.72
N GLU A 12 22.58 21.55 -2.92
CA GLU A 12 23.50 22.59 -3.40
C GLU A 12 24.67 22.01 -4.20
N ASP A 13 25.00 20.74 -3.97
CA ASP A 13 25.99 19.95 -4.71
C ASP A 13 25.46 19.39 -6.05
N GLY A 14 24.20 19.68 -6.40
CA GLY A 14 23.52 19.16 -7.58
C GLY A 14 22.94 17.76 -7.42
N ASN A 15 23.07 17.14 -6.23
CA ASN A 15 22.52 15.81 -6.00
C ASN A 15 20.99 15.85 -5.86
N ILE A 16 20.32 14.89 -6.49
CA ILE A 16 18.87 14.73 -6.44
C ILE A 16 18.53 13.60 -5.46
N SER A 17 17.63 13.86 -4.53
CA SER A 17 17.11 12.86 -3.59
C SER A 17 15.58 12.93 -3.50
N LEU A 18 14.95 11.84 -3.06
CA LEU A 18 13.51 11.85 -2.78
C LEU A 18 13.22 12.67 -1.52
N ALA A 19 12.23 13.55 -1.60
CA ALA A 19 11.71 14.22 -0.43
C ALA A 19 11.06 13.22 0.54
N PRO A 20 11.03 13.51 1.86
CA PRO A 20 10.24 12.75 2.81
C PRO A 20 8.78 12.65 2.35
N VAL A 21 8.11 11.53 2.66
CA VAL A 21 6.69 11.35 2.35
C VAL A 21 5.88 12.44 3.05
N TYR A 22 4.99 13.10 2.29
CA TYR A 22 4.06 14.10 2.77
C TYR A 22 2.65 13.80 2.25
N ASP A 23 1.65 14.50 2.79
CA ASP A 23 0.23 14.32 2.43
C ASP A 23 -0.23 12.85 2.55
N PHE A 24 0.25 12.17 3.59
CA PHE A 24 -0.15 10.81 3.92
C PHE A 24 -1.38 10.83 4.82
N VAL A 25 -2.52 10.38 4.28
CA VAL A 25 -3.79 10.32 4.99
C VAL A 25 -4.46 8.97 4.75
N SER A 26 -4.95 8.34 5.82
CA SER A 26 -5.83 7.19 5.68
C SER A 26 -7.25 7.63 5.36
N VAL A 27 -7.80 7.11 4.27
CA VAL A 27 -9.19 7.35 3.87
C VAL A 27 -10.18 6.37 4.48
N ALA A 28 -9.70 5.39 5.27
CA ALA A 28 -10.54 4.36 5.88
C ALA A 28 -11.75 4.90 6.68
N PRO A 29 -11.66 6.04 7.40
CA PRO A 29 -12.82 6.60 8.09
C PRO A 29 -13.93 7.17 7.18
N TYR A 30 -13.61 7.46 5.92
CA TYR A 30 -14.48 8.15 4.98
C TYR A 30 -15.01 7.17 3.94
N SER A 31 -15.58 6.06 4.42
CA SER A 31 -16.02 4.96 3.57
C SER A 31 -17.22 5.31 2.69
N ALA A 32 -17.94 6.40 2.96
CA ALA A 32 -19.06 6.89 2.13
C ALA A 32 -18.58 7.63 0.87
N GLU A 33 -17.33 8.09 0.85
CA GLU A 33 -16.72 8.82 -0.25
C GLU A 33 -15.64 7.97 -0.94
N PHE A 34 -15.00 7.07 -0.20
CA PHE A 34 -13.88 6.24 -0.67
C PHE A 34 -14.23 4.76 -0.58
N HIS A 35 -14.94 4.28 -1.59
CA HIS A 35 -15.40 2.88 -1.68
C HIS A 35 -14.40 1.93 -2.36
N SER A 36 -13.49 2.45 -3.19
CA SER A 36 -12.62 1.62 -4.00
C SER A 36 -11.31 1.29 -3.27
N GLY A 37 -10.89 0.02 -3.31
CA GLY A 37 -9.56 -0.43 -2.87
C GLY A 37 -8.42 -0.07 -3.84
N LEU A 38 -8.72 0.73 -4.87
CA LEU A 38 -7.80 1.09 -5.95
C LEU A 38 -6.76 2.11 -5.50
N LEU A 39 -5.56 1.98 -6.06
CA LEU A 39 -4.49 2.94 -5.87
C LEU A 39 -4.62 4.09 -6.88
N ALA A 40 -4.18 5.28 -6.51
CA ALA A 40 -4.19 6.44 -7.42
C ALA A 40 -3.15 6.32 -8.56
N LEU A 41 -2.13 5.49 -8.37
CA LEU A 41 -1.24 5.01 -9.42
C LEU A 41 -1.49 3.50 -9.55
N PRO A 42 -1.84 2.98 -10.74
CA PRO A 42 -2.01 1.55 -10.94
C PRO A 42 -0.76 0.77 -10.49
N LEU A 43 -0.94 -0.41 -9.90
CA LEU A 43 0.19 -1.20 -9.41
C LEU A 43 0.93 -1.88 -10.57
N LEU A 44 0.18 -2.33 -11.58
CA LEU A 44 0.66 -3.08 -12.72
C LEU A 44 0.28 -2.39 -14.03
N GLU A 45 1.10 -2.55 -15.06
CA GLU A 45 0.85 -2.00 -16.40
C GLU A 45 -0.50 -2.46 -16.97
N LYS A 46 -0.92 -3.70 -16.69
CA LYS A 46 -2.21 -4.24 -17.15
C LYS A 46 -3.44 -3.50 -16.61
N GLU A 47 -3.27 -2.72 -15.54
CA GLU A 47 -4.32 -1.90 -14.93
C GLU A 47 -4.42 -0.51 -15.57
N GLU A 48 -3.46 -0.11 -16.41
CA GLU A 48 -3.53 1.16 -17.16
C GLU A 48 -4.69 1.14 -18.17
N GLY A 49 -5.43 2.25 -18.23
CA GLY A 49 -6.56 2.40 -19.14
C GLY A 49 -7.77 1.50 -18.82
N GLU A 50 -7.91 1.04 -17.57
CA GLU A 50 -9.01 0.19 -17.10
C GLU A 50 -9.11 -1.18 -17.82
N ALA A 51 -7.99 -1.68 -18.36
CA ALA A 51 -8.00 -2.89 -19.17
C ALA A 51 -8.19 -4.17 -18.34
N THR A 52 -7.44 -4.37 -17.26
CA THR A 52 -7.52 -5.58 -16.42
C THR A 52 -7.00 -5.31 -15.01
N LEU A 53 -7.69 -5.81 -13.98
CA LEU A 53 -7.25 -5.65 -12.58
C LEU A 53 -6.09 -6.61 -12.22
N ALA A 54 -5.41 -6.33 -11.11
CA ALA A 54 -4.45 -7.25 -10.52
C ALA A 54 -5.11 -8.59 -10.11
N ALA A 55 -4.32 -9.67 -10.06
CA ALA A 55 -4.85 -11.02 -9.87
C ALA A 55 -5.55 -11.20 -8.51
N GLY A 56 -5.14 -10.45 -7.48
CA GLY A 56 -5.81 -10.41 -6.19
C GLY A 56 -7.30 -10.04 -6.27
N PHE A 57 -7.73 -9.30 -7.30
CA PHE A 57 -9.15 -8.97 -7.50
C PHE A 57 -9.99 -10.14 -8.03
N ASP A 58 -9.37 -11.16 -8.64
CA ASP A 58 -10.02 -12.40 -9.09
C ASP A 58 -10.06 -13.49 -7.99
N THR A 59 -9.65 -13.16 -6.76
CA THR A 59 -9.64 -14.08 -5.62
C THR A 59 -10.81 -13.81 -4.68
N GLN A 60 -10.99 -14.66 -3.66
CA GLN A 60 -11.97 -14.44 -2.58
C GLN A 60 -11.79 -13.12 -1.82
N TYR A 61 -10.64 -12.45 -1.93
CA TYR A 61 -10.34 -11.20 -1.24
C TYR A 61 -10.78 -9.96 -2.02
N GLY A 62 -10.86 -10.04 -3.36
CA GLY A 62 -11.31 -8.92 -4.20
C GLY A 62 -10.46 -7.64 -4.07
N CYS A 63 -9.17 -7.76 -3.79
CA CYS A 63 -8.26 -6.62 -3.58
C CYS A 63 -6.79 -7.00 -3.81
N TYR A 64 -5.88 -6.03 -3.83
CA TYR A 64 -4.45 -6.30 -3.91
C TYR A 64 -3.94 -7.20 -2.76
N LEU A 65 -3.19 -8.23 -3.14
CA LEU A 65 -2.52 -9.19 -2.26
C LEU A 65 -1.00 -9.10 -2.39
N GLY A 66 -0.27 -9.78 -1.51
CA GLY A 66 1.20 -9.83 -1.56
C GLY A 66 1.75 -10.32 -2.91
N MET A 67 1.07 -11.28 -3.56
CA MET A 67 1.41 -11.76 -4.90
C MET A 67 1.42 -10.65 -5.97
N ASP A 68 0.50 -9.68 -5.90
CA ASP A 68 0.44 -8.58 -6.88
C ASP A 68 1.64 -7.63 -6.70
N PHE A 69 2.09 -7.41 -5.46
CA PHE A 69 3.30 -6.62 -5.17
C PHE A 69 4.59 -7.36 -5.54
N ILE A 70 4.59 -8.69 -5.51
CA ILE A 70 5.72 -9.50 -6.02
C ILE A 70 5.81 -9.37 -7.54
N GLU A 71 4.67 -9.50 -8.25
CA GLU A 71 4.58 -9.28 -9.71
C GLU A 71 5.11 -7.89 -10.07
N PHE A 72 4.64 -6.84 -9.37
CA PHE A 72 5.13 -5.48 -9.56
C PHE A 72 6.66 -5.38 -9.39
N GLY A 73 7.18 -5.90 -8.27
CA GLY A 73 8.61 -5.86 -8.00
C GLY A 73 9.45 -6.55 -9.07
N GLN A 74 9.00 -7.71 -9.55
CA GLN A 74 9.66 -8.44 -10.64
C GLN A 74 9.65 -7.63 -11.95
N ASN A 75 8.52 -6.99 -12.27
CA ASN A 75 8.37 -6.19 -13.49
C ASN A 75 9.31 -4.95 -13.51
N ILE A 76 9.65 -4.40 -12.34
CA ILE A 76 10.62 -3.29 -12.21
C ILE A 76 12.07 -3.77 -11.96
N GLY A 77 12.34 -5.07 -12.09
CA GLY A 77 13.69 -5.64 -12.03
C GLY A 77 14.18 -6.03 -10.63
N MET A 78 13.31 -6.11 -9.63
CA MET A 78 13.66 -6.61 -8.30
C MET A 78 13.62 -8.15 -8.25
N SER A 79 14.54 -8.75 -7.48
CA SER A 79 14.47 -10.20 -7.22
C SER A 79 13.25 -10.54 -6.35
N GLU A 80 12.58 -11.65 -6.64
CA GLU A 80 11.45 -12.15 -5.86
C GLU A 80 11.80 -12.28 -4.36
N LYS A 81 13.00 -12.76 -4.05
CA LYS A 81 13.51 -12.88 -2.68
C LYS A 81 13.52 -11.54 -1.94
N LEU A 82 13.88 -10.45 -2.63
CA LEU A 82 13.86 -9.10 -2.07
C LEU A 82 12.41 -8.65 -1.85
N CYS A 83 11.52 -8.84 -2.83
CA CYS A 83 10.11 -8.48 -2.72
C CYS A 83 9.45 -9.20 -1.52
N GLN A 84 9.60 -10.51 -1.43
CA GLN A 84 9.09 -11.30 -0.31
C GLN A 84 9.67 -10.84 1.03
N LYS A 85 10.98 -10.52 1.08
CA LYS A 85 11.60 -10.01 2.31
C LYS A 85 10.97 -8.69 2.75
N LEU A 86 10.78 -7.74 1.84
CA LEU A 86 10.17 -6.44 2.13
C LEU A 86 8.74 -6.61 2.67
N LEU A 87 7.94 -7.47 2.05
CA LEU A 87 6.57 -7.76 2.49
C LEU A 87 6.52 -8.45 3.85
N ARG A 88 7.38 -9.45 4.08
CA ARG A 88 7.49 -10.17 5.37
C ARG A 88 8.02 -9.30 6.51
N ASP A 89 8.72 -8.21 6.19
CA ASP A 89 9.25 -7.28 7.17
C ASP A 89 8.22 -6.21 7.61
N LEU A 90 7.12 -6.00 6.87
CA LEU A 90 6.07 -5.02 7.21
C LEU A 90 5.53 -5.20 8.64
N PRO A 91 5.21 -6.41 9.14
CA PRO A 91 4.67 -6.58 10.48
C PRO A 91 5.62 -6.15 11.61
N LYS A 92 6.94 -6.05 11.36
CA LYS A 92 7.93 -5.62 12.36
C LYS A 92 7.66 -4.22 12.91
N SER A 93 6.96 -3.37 12.14
CA SER A 93 6.60 -2.01 12.57
C SER A 93 5.18 -1.91 13.14
N ALA A 94 4.43 -3.01 13.22
CA ALA A 94 3.00 -2.98 13.55
C ALA A 94 2.70 -2.43 14.94
N GLU A 95 3.50 -2.78 15.94
CA GLU A 95 3.35 -2.25 17.31
C GLU A 95 3.56 -0.73 17.34
N LYS A 96 4.63 -0.24 16.69
CA LYS A 96 4.94 1.19 16.59
C LYS A 96 3.80 1.95 15.89
N ILE A 97 3.30 1.43 14.77
CA ILE A 97 2.20 2.04 14.02
C ILE A 97 0.92 2.07 14.86
N THR A 98 0.60 0.96 15.53
CA THR A 98 -0.57 0.86 16.41
C THR A 98 -0.52 1.90 17.53
N ASN A 99 0.65 2.02 18.18
CA ASN A 99 0.90 2.97 19.24
C ASN A 99 0.72 4.44 18.76
N ILE A 100 1.24 4.77 17.57
CA ILE A 100 1.08 6.11 16.98
C ILE A 100 -0.40 6.48 16.82
N TYR A 101 -1.23 5.58 16.27
CA TYR A 101 -2.65 5.87 16.08
C TYR A 101 -3.42 5.93 17.39
N GLN A 102 -3.14 5.03 18.34
CA GLN A 102 -3.79 5.02 19.66
C GLN A 102 -3.59 6.33 20.41
N HIS A 103 -2.38 6.90 20.34
CA HIS A 103 -2.03 8.16 21.00
C HIS A 103 -2.19 9.40 20.10
N SER A 104 -2.77 9.25 18.91
CA SER A 104 -3.11 10.38 18.05
C SER A 104 -4.31 11.16 18.56
N PHE A 105 -4.49 12.37 18.03
CA PHE A 105 -5.65 13.23 18.30
C PHE A 105 -6.88 12.89 17.43
N MET A 106 -6.87 11.77 16.72
CA MET A 106 -8.01 11.34 15.91
C MET A 106 -9.21 10.99 16.83
N PRO A 107 -10.45 11.14 16.34
CA PRO A 107 -11.62 10.55 17.01
C PRO A 107 -11.43 9.05 17.20
N GLU A 108 -11.92 8.51 18.33
CA GLU A 108 -11.69 7.10 18.68
C GLU A 108 -12.25 6.13 17.63
N GLU A 109 -13.42 6.45 17.07
CA GLU A 109 -14.02 5.71 15.95
C GLU A 109 -13.08 5.66 14.73
N HIS A 110 -12.50 6.80 14.35
CA HIS A 110 -11.59 6.86 13.22
C HIS A 110 -10.29 6.09 13.49
N LYS A 111 -9.77 6.11 14.73
CA LYS A 111 -8.61 5.29 15.10
C LYS A 111 -8.90 3.81 14.89
N GLN A 112 -10.07 3.34 15.34
CA GLN A 112 -10.48 1.95 15.19
C GLN A 112 -10.59 1.55 13.72
N GLN A 113 -11.25 2.37 12.89
CA GLN A 113 -11.38 2.13 11.45
C GLN A 113 -10.02 2.05 10.74
N VAL A 114 -9.11 2.97 11.06
CA VAL A 114 -7.75 2.96 10.48
C VAL A 114 -6.96 1.73 10.92
N LEU A 115 -6.99 1.37 12.21
CA LEU A 115 -6.27 0.20 12.72
C LEU A 115 -6.83 -1.10 12.17
N GLN A 116 -8.15 -1.22 12.03
CA GLN A 116 -8.79 -2.37 11.40
C GLN A 116 -8.36 -2.52 9.94
N CYS A 117 -8.43 -1.45 9.15
CA CYS A 117 -7.98 -1.44 7.76
C CYS A 117 -6.48 -1.79 7.65
N TYR A 118 -5.65 -1.21 8.51
CA TYR A 118 -4.21 -1.50 8.57
C TYR A 118 -3.93 -2.99 8.84
N GLN A 119 -4.56 -3.57 9.87
CA GLN A 119 -4.36 -4.98 10.23
C GLN A 119 -4.83 -5.93 9.13
N GLN A 120 -5.97 -5.63 8.52
CA GLN A 120 -6.50 -6.41 7.39
C GLN A 120 -5.53 -6.39 6.20
N ARG A 121 -5.08 -5.20 5.78
CA ARG A 121 -4.13 -5.05 4.68
C ARG A 121 -2.80 -5.72 4.99
N LEU A 122 -2.30 -5.58 6.21
CA LEU A 122 -1.07 -6.24 6.64
C LEU A 122 -1.15 -7.76 6.47
N LYS A 123 -2.29 -8.36 6.82
CA LYS A 123 -2.56 -9.80 6.62
C LYS A 123 -2.59 -10.17 5.13
N TYR A 124 -3.32 -9.42 4.30
CA TYR A 124 -3.46 -9.71 2.87
C TYR A 124 -2.15 -9.57 2.10
N LEU A 125 -1.30 -8.62 2.50
CA LEU A 125 0.03 -8.45 1.94
C LEU A 125 0.99 -9.60 2.28
N GLN A 126 0.61 -10.55 3.16
CA GLN A 126 1.38 -11.79 3.40
C GLN A 126 0.92 -12.96 2.53
N ILE A 127 -0.08 -12.77 1.68
CA ILE A 127 -0.59 -13.81 0.77
C ILE A 127 0.19 -13.72 -0.54
N PHE A 128 1.03 -14.72 -0.80
CA PHE A 128 1.94 -14.75 -1.96
C PHE A 128 1.53 -15.74 -3.04
N ASP A 129 0.53 -16.56 -2.77
CA ASP A 129 -0.04 -17.53 -3.69
C ASP A 129 -1.49 -17.76 -3.28
N GLU A 130 -2.43 -17.24 -4.05
CA GLU A 130 -3.87 -17.41 -3.85
C GLU A 130 -4.50 -17.81 -5.20
N PRO A 131 -5.27 -18.90 -5.24
CA PRO A 131 -5.95 -19.31 -6.46
C PRO A 131 -7.06 -18.34 -6.83
N LYS A 132 -7.31 -18.20 -8.14
CA LYS A 132 -8.50 -17.52 -8.66
C LYS A 132 -9.77 -18.29 -8.26
N LEU A 133 -10.87 -17.56 -8.09
CA LEU A 133 -12.21 -18.10 -7.88
C LEU A 133 -12.79 -18.76 -9.13
#